data_AF-A0A4V1V400-F1
#
_entry.id   AF-A0A4V1V400-F1
#
_cell.length_a   1.000
_cell.length_b   1.000
_cell.length_c   1.000
_cell.angle_alpha   90.00
_cell.angle_beta   90.00
_cell.angle_gamma   90.00
#
_symmetry.space_group_name_H-M   'P 1'
#
loop_
_entity.id
_entity.type
_entity.pdbx_description
1 polymer ?
#
loop_
_entity_poly.entity_id
_entity_poly.type
_entity_poly.pdbx_seq_one_letter_code
_entity_poly.pdbx_strand_id
1 'polypeptide(L)'
;SVMVFKAIGSMRSGHVATVTQVVSDRVIKITHANWSIINGRRGQVERNVTVVDASPSGDWSQVKVWFAPIGKVGNKAYPVNGFIYKDGKSTATAVAELNGQQG
;
A
#
# COMPACT_ATOMS: atom_id res chain seq x y z
N SER A 1 -4.24 -6.49 7.23
CA SER A 1 -2.86 -6.79 6.82
C SER A 1 -2.02 -5.51 6.87
N VAL A 2 -0.69 -5.61 6.82
CA VAL A 2 0.24 -4.47 6.76
C VAL A 2 1.02 -4.53 5.45
N MET A 3 1.04 -3.44 4.68
CA MET A 3 1.90 -3.28 3.50
C MET A 3 3.27 -2.76 3.93
N VAL A 4 4.34 -3.34 3.37
CA VAL A 4 5.74 -2.99 3.72
C VAL A 4 6.46 -2.46 2.49
N PHE A 5 6.81 -1.17 2.52
CA PHE A 5 7.58 -0.52 1.47
C PHE A 5 9.07 -0.79 1.65
N LYS A 6 9.79 -1.01 0.54
CA LYS A 6 11.24 -1.20 0.56
C LYS A 6 11.96 0.11 0.89
N ALA A 7 13.06 0.01 1.64
CA ALA A 7 13.96 1.13 1.83
C ALA A 7 14.58 1.58 0.50
N ILE A 8 14.53 2.88 0.24
CA ILE A 8 15.13 3.54 -0.93
C ILE A 8 15.78 4.84 -0.49
N GLY A 9 16.60 5.48 -1.35
CA GLY A 9 17.32 6.72 -0.98
C GLY A 9 16.43 7.81 -0.35
N SER A 10 15.24 8.05 -0.92
CA SER A 10 14.27 9.03 -0.40
C SER A 10 13.48 8.56 0.82
N MET A 11 13.66 7.31 1.26
CA MET A 11 12.89 6.63 2.32
C MET A 11 13.78 5.55 2.96
N ARG A 12 14.83 5.97 3.68
CA ARG A 12 15.93 5.09 4.11
C ARG A 12 15.51 3.99 5.08
N SER A 13 14.49 4.23 5.90
CA SER A 13 13.95 3.22 6.84
C SER A 13 12.88 2.33 6.22
N GLY A 14 12.53 2.52 4.94
CA GLY A 14 11.31 1.97 4.37
C GLY A 14 10.07 2.67 4.92
N HIS A 15 8.91 2.06 4.73
CA HIS A 15 7.64 2.57 5.25
C HIS A 15 6.66 1.42 5.46
N VAL A 16 5.66 1.63 6.32
CA VAL A 16 4.60 0.66 6.54
C VAL A 16 3.25 1.35 6.52
N ALA A 17 2.23 0.63 6.07
CA ALA A 17 0.86 1.09 6.06
C ALA A 17 -0.09 -0.05 6.42
N THR A 18 -1.15 0.24 7.16
CA THR A 18 -2.19 -0.75 7.46
C THR A 18 -3.20 -0.75 6.33
N VAL A 19 -3.49 -1.92 5.76
CA VAL A 19 -4.57 -2.06 4.77
C VAL A 19 -5.91 -2.01 5.49
N THR A 20 -6.76 -1.07 5.08
CA THR A 20 -8.11 -0.90 5.65
C THR A 20 -9.19 -1.54 4.79
N GLN A 21 -8.99 -1.63 3.48
CA GLN A 21 -9.96 -2.21 2.55
C GLN A 21 -9.29 -2.70 1.27
N VAL A 22 -9.76 -3.83 0.74
CA VAL A 22 -9.46 -4.27 -0.63
C VAL A 22 -10.59 -3.80 -1.53
N VAL A 23 -10.28 -3.00 -2.54
CA VAL A 23 -11.27 -2.39 -3.46
C VAL A 23 -11.37 -3.22 -4.75
N SER A 24 -10.23 -3.66 -5.26
CA SER A 24 -10.12 -4.59 -6.40
C SER A 24 -8.75 -5.28 -6.37
N ASP A 25 -8.49 -6.16 -7.33
CA ASP A 25 -7.22 -6.87 -7.50
C ASP A 25 -5.98 -5.96 -7.54
N ARG A 26 -6.18 -4.69 -7.95
CA ARG A 26 -5.09 -3.70 -8.10
C ARG A 26 -5.30 -2.43 -7.29
N VAL A 27 -6.32 -2.35 -6.45
CA VAL A 27 -6.62 -1.15 -5.67
C VAL A 27 -6.96 -1.52 -4.23
N ILE A 28 -6.28 -0.88 -3.29
CA ILE A 28 -6.56 -0.98 -1.86
C ILE A 28 -6.70 0.40 -1.23
N LYS A 29 -7.28 0.43 -0.03
CA LYS A 29 -7.23 1.58 0.88
C LYS A 29 -6.29 1.25 2.03
N ILE A 30 -5.51 2.25 2.44
CA ILE A 30 -4.60 2.13 3.58
C ILE A 30 -4.79 3.26 4.59
N THR A 31 -4.32 3.03 5.80
CA THR A 31 -4.03 4.06 6.79
C THR A 31 -2.55 4.05 7.11
N HIS A 32 -1.91 5.22 7.07
CA HIS A 32 -0.51 5.40 7.43
C HIS A 32 -0.27 6.81 7.98
N ALA A 33 0.97 7.11 8.33
CA ALA A 33 1.37 8.46 8.74
C ALA A 33 2.66 8.88 8.03
N ASN A 34 3.00 10.17 8.12
CA ASN A 34 4.31 10.69 7.68
C ASN A 34 4.60 10.59 6.17
N TRP A 35 3.57 10.38 5.34
CA TRP A 35 3.74 10.20 3.89
C TRP A 35 3.63 11.51 3.11
N SER A 36 2.51 12.22 3.25
CA SER A 36 2.31 13.52 2.61
C SER A 36 2.85 14.68 3.46
N ILE A 37 3.19 15.77 2.78
CA ILE A 37 3.33 17.08 3.42
C ILE A 37 1.94 17.71 3.41
N ILE A 38 1.36 17.94 4.57
CA ILE A 38 0.03 18.56 4.72
C ILE A 38 0.24 19.84 5.54
N ASN A 39 -0.25 20.97 5.03
CA ASN A 39 -0.06 22.28 5.65
C ASN A 39 1.42 22.57 6.00
N GLY A 40 2.32 22.23 5.07
CA GLY A 40 3.77 22.47 5.21
C GLY A 40 4.53 21.53 6.16
N ARG A 41 3.88 20.51 6.74
CA ARG A 41 4.54 19.57 7.68
C ARG A 41 4.22 18.11 7.37
N ARG A 42 5.15 17.22 7.74
CA ARG A 42 4.91 15.77 7.79
C ARG A 42 4.38 15.35 9.16
N GLY A 43 4.14 14.04 9.33
CA GLY A 43 3.70 13.44 10.60
C GLY A 43 2.19 13.27 10.73
N GLN A 44 1.40 13.72 9.75
CA GLN A 44 -0.04 13.55 9.76
C GLN A 44 -0.43 12.10 9.49
N VAL A 45 -1.52 11.65 10.13
CA VAL A 45 -2.17 10.37 9.83
C VAL A 45 -3.12 10.57 8.65
N GLU A 46 -2.93 9.81 7.59
CA GLU A 46 -3.81 9.79 6.43
C GLU A 46 -4.59 8.47 6.43
N ARG A 47 -5.92 8.56 6.40
CA ARG A 47 -6.84 7.41 6.52
C ARG A 47 -7.52 7.12 5.20
N ASN A 48 -7.72 5.84 4.90
CA ASN A 48 -8.41 5.36 3.70
C ASN A 48 -7.85 5.93 2.38
N VAL A 49 -6.54 6.18 2.34
CA VAL A 49 -5.90 6.70 1.14
C VAL A 49 -5.73 5.59 0.11
N THR A 50 -5.90 5.94 -1.16
CA THR A 50 -5.84 4.98 -2.27
C THR A 50 -4.40 4.57 -2.55
N VAL A 51 -4.18 3.27 -2.71
CA VAL A 51 -2.96 2.69 -3.28
C VAL A 51 -3.36 1.86 -4.49
N VAL A 52 -2.60 2.03 -5.57
CA VAL A 52 -2.79 1.32 -6.83
C VAL A 52 -1.55 0.51 -7.11
N ASP A 53 -1.74 -0.78 -7.41
CA ASP A 53 -0.68 -1.62 -7.93
C ASP A 53 -0.23 -1.13 -9.31
N ALA A 54 1.07 -0.87 -9.43
CA ALA A 54 1.73 -0.39 -10.64
C ALA A 54 2.77 -1.40 -11.16
N SER A 55 2.80 -2.61 -10.59
CA SER A 55 3.68 -3.68 -11.04
C SER A 55 3.24 -4.20 -12.43
N PRO A 56 4.19 -4.47 -13.35
CA PRO A 56 3.87 -5.08 -14.63
C PRO A 56 3.21 -6.45 -14.49
N SER A 57 3.64 -7.23 -13.49
CA SER A 57 3.20 -8.60 -13.19
C SER A 57 1.88 -8.69 -12.40
N GLY A 58 1.40 -7.59 -11.79
CA GLY A 58 0.22 -7.67 -10.91
C GLY A 58 0.50 -8.27 -9.53
N ASP A 59 1.77 -8.28 -9.11
CA ASP A 59 2.24 -8.93 -7.88
C ASP A 59 2.45 -7.96 -6.72
N TRP A 60 2.01 -6.70 -6.87
CA TRP A 60 2.17 -5.64 -5.88
C TRP A 60 3.62 -5.25 -5.58
N SER A 61 4.60 -5.69 -6.37
CA SER A 61 6.02 -5.33 -6.19
C SER A 61 6.29 -3.83 -6.33
N GLN A 62 5.39 -3.10 -6.98
CA GLN A 62 5.45 -1.65 -7.14
C GLN A 62 4.07 -1.03 -6.98
N VAL A 63 3.97 0.07 -6.24
CA VAL A 63 2.69 0.75 -6.00
C VAL A 63 2.77 2.26 -6.17
N LYS A 64 1.66 2.86 -6.60
CA LYS A 64 1.45 4.31 -6.56
C LYS A 64 0.50 4.65 -5.43
N VAL A 65 0.84 5.68 -4.65
CA VAL A 65 0.11 6.07 -3.45
C VAL A 65 -0.51 7.44 -3.67
N TRP A 66 -1.72 7.62 -3.17
CA TRP A 66 -2.32 8.94 -3.01
C TRP A 66 -1.36 9.93 -2.35
N PHE A 67 -1.36 11.17 -2.82
CA PHE A 67 -0.50 12.21 -2.31
C PHE A 67 -1.31 13.49 -2.10
N ALA A 68 -1.47 13.89 -0.83
CA ALA A 68 -2.35 14.99 -0.46
C ALA A 68 -2.04 16.31 -1.18
N PRO A 69 -0.77 16.73 -1.39
CA PRO A 69 -0.46 17.98 -2.10
C PRO A 69 -1.01 18.10 -3.52
N ILE A 70 -1.23 16.97 -4.21
CA ILE A 70 -1.77 16.97 -5.57
C ILE A 70 -3.21 16.48 -5.64
N GLY A 71 -3.80 16.06 -4.52
CA GLY A 71 -5.18 15.56 -4.46
C GLY A 71 -5.46 14.38 -5.39
N LYS A 72 -4.46 13.54 -5.66
CA LYS A 72 -4.59 12.35 -6.52
C LYS A 72 -3.52 11.29 -6.22
N VAL A 73 -3.65 10.12 -6.85
CA VAL A 73 -2.59 9.10 -6.87
C VAL A 73 -1.35 9.69 -7.54
N GLY A 74 -0.21 9.58 -6.86
CA GLY A 74 1.08 10.08 -7.35
C GLY A 74 1.61 9.28 -8.53
N ASN A 75 2.48 9.92 -9.32
CA ASN A 75 3.09 9.26 -10.49
C ASN A 75 4.25 8.34 -10.13
N LYS A 76 4.89 8.55 -8.97
CA LYS A 76 6.02 7.75 -8.52
C LYS A 76 5.55 6.36 -8.09
N ALA A 77 6.11 5.33 -8.72
CA ALA A 77 6.00 3.95 -8.27
C ALA A 77 7.02 3.70 -7.15
N TYR A 78 6.57 3.13 -6.05
CA TYR A 78 7.39 2.78 -4.89
C TYR A 78 7.52 1.27 -4.79
N PRO A 79 8.73 0.74 -4.57
CA PRO A 79 8.92 -0.70 -4.38
C PRO A 79 8.35 -1.16 -3.04
N VAL A 80 7.73 -2.34 -3.04
CA VAL A 80 7.08 -2.96 -1.88
C VAL A 80 7.67 -4.34 -1.68
N ASN A 81 7.98 -4.71 -0.44
CA ASN A 81 8.43 -6.06 -0.10
C ASN A 81 7.26 -7.06 -0.07
N GLY A 82 6.04 -6.56 0.19
CA GLY A 82 4.79 -7.32 0.17
C GLY A 82 3.89 -6.93 1.34
N PHE A 83 3.16 -7.92 1.85
CA PHE A 83 2.21 -7.77 2.94
C PHE A 83 2.51 -8.72 4.10
N ILE A 84 2.20 -8.28 5.32
CA ILE A 84 2.16 -9.09 6.53
C ILE A 84 0.69 -9.32 6.90
N TYR A 85 0.32 -10.59 7.09
CA TYR A 85 -1.03 -11.01 7.47
C TYR A 85 -1.05 -11.44 8.94
N LYS A 86 -2.21 -11.26 9.60
CA LYS A 86 -2.34 -11.42 11.06
C LYS A 86 -2.24 -12.88 11.53
N ASP A 87 -2.42 -13.85 10.62
CA ASP A 87 -2.67 -15.25 11.02
C ASP A 87 -1.62 -16.25 10.54
N GLY A 88 -0.39 -15.83 10.24
CA GLY A 88 0.67 -16.74 9.75
C GLY A 88 0.36 -17.41 8.39
N LYS A 89 -0.81 -17.14 7.81
CA LYS A 89 -1.20 -17.52 6.46
C LYS A 89 -0.33 -16.77 5.48
N SER A 90 0.59 -17.51 4.86
CA SER A 90 1.45 -17.05 3.77
C SER A 90 0.63 -16.35 2.69
N THR A 91 1.23 -15.40 1.97
CA THR A 91 0.60 -14.65 0.88
C THR A 91 -0.19 -15.55 -0.07
N ALA A 92 0.31 -16.76 -0.36
CA ALA A 92 -0.36 -17.78 -1.17
C ALA A 92 -1.75 -18.21 -0.65
N THR A 93 -1.93 -18.34 0.66
CA THR A 93 -3.21 -18.74 1.27
C THR A 93 -4.23 -17.60 1.20
N ALA A 94 -3.78 -16.35 1.36
CA ALA A 94 -4.65 -15.19 1.29
C ALA A 94 -5.23 -14.96 -0.12
N VAL A 95 -4.44 -15.18 -1.19
CA VAL A 95 -4.94 -15.08 -2.57
C VAL A 95 -5.90 -16.21 -2.91
N ALA A 96 -5.68 -17.41 -2.38
CA ALA A 96 -6.57 -18.55 -2.58
C ALA A 96 -7.94 -18.36 -1.89
N GLU A 97 -7.97 -17.82 -0.67
CA GLU A 97 -9.22 -17.55 0.05
C GLU A 97 -10.06 -16.43 -0.58
N LEU A 98 -9.41 -15.39 -1.12
CA LEU A 98 -10.11 -14.32 -1.86
C LEU A 98 -10.71 -14.81 -3.18
N ASN A 99 -10.10 -15.81 -3.83
CA ASN A 99 -10.61 -16.40 -5.07
C ASN A 99 -11.61 -17.55 -4.85
N GLY A 100 -11.58 -18.20 -3.68
CA GLY A 100 -12.48 -19.31 -3.32
C GLY A 100 -13.86 -18.90 -2.79
N GLN A 101 -14.09 -17.61 -2.52
CA GLN A 101 -15.39 -17.07 -2.08
C GLN A 101 -16.29 -16.57 -3.22
N GLN A 102 -15.96 -16.87 -4.48
CA GLN A 102 -16.79 -16.59 -5.66
C GLN A 102 -17.38 -17.86 -6.33
N GLY A 103 -17.37 -18.99 -5.62
CA GLY A 103 -18.03 -20.23 -6.04
C GLY A 103 -19.35 -20.45 -5.31
#